data_AF-A0A844FU80-F1
#
_entry.id   AF-A0A844FU80-F1
#
_cell.length_a   1.000
_cell.length_b   1.000
_cell.length_c   1.000
_cell.angle_alpha   90.00
_cell.angle_beta   90.00
_cell.angle_gamma   90.00
#
_symmetry.space_group_name_H-M   'P 1'
#
loop_
_entity.id
_entity.type
_entity.pdbx_description
1 polymer ?
#
loop_
_entity_poly.entity_id
_entity_poly.type
_entity_poly.pdbx_seq_one_letter_code
_entity_poly.pdbx_strand_id
1 'polypeptide(L)'
;MIGKNLELLESDHLTDITKNKLNSLHSETASIEDLSTSLRVISQAMFTHYHQKVIILIDEYDVPMQAAYQNDYYDKMVDFLRSIFSSSLKTNNALEKGIMTGCLRISKESIFTGLNNFSSYSILDNIANEFFGFTEKDVQQLLADCQLSQNMNEVKEWYDGYRFGDLEIYNPWSTLSYVKYKIRDDSFKPVSFWANTSSNGIVMKYIQAGDRGLRNEFEQLMNGQSIVKDIKSELTYREMDDINNIYSFLLLTGYLKAIKDLGDHQYELVIPNKEVYEIYKQSFMSYFTDYAGSRKNELYQELVNGDARKVNLLLNDILIRSISYFDNHESFYHGFLVGLLNGYEVISNREAGDGRFDLCVMPETILGTVILIECKHSIRQDCLIEDAEADARQITDRNYLEEKRFKIYAHAVGYGISFYKKQCYVVKTE
;
A
#
# COMPACT_ATOMS: atom_id res chain seq x y z
N MET A 1 -1.02 -22.56 22.62
CA MET A 1 -1.70 -23.89 22.62
C MET A 1 -1.70 -24.53 23.99
N ILE A 2 -0.54 -24.74 24.62
CA ILE A 2 -0.44 -25.43 25.93
C ILE A 2 -1.16 -24.67 27.06
N GLY A 3 -1.06 -23.34 27.12
CA GLY A 3 -1.73 -22.55 28.17
C GLY A 3 -3.27 -22.65 28.19
N LYS A 4 -3.90 -23.15 27.12
CA LYS A 4 -5.34 -23.44 27.07
C LYS A 4 -5.69 -24.91 27.37
N ASN A 5 -4.67 -25.76 27.56
CA ASN A 5 -4.78 -27.21 27.75
C ASN A 5 -3.80 -27.66 28.86
N LEU A 6 -3.83 -27.00 30.02
CA LEU A 6 -2.89 -27.25 31.13
C LEU A 6 -3.06 -28.65 31.74
N GLU A 7 -4.23 -29.26 31.58
CA GLU A 7 -4.50 -30.65 31.96
C GLU A 7 -3.55 -31.66 31.29
N LEU A 8 -2.95 -31.30 30.14
CA LEU A 8 -1.95 -32.13 29.48
C LEU A 8 -0.64 -32.20 30.29
N LEU A 9 -0.34 -31.21 31.13
CA LEU A 9 0.88 -31.20 31.93
C LEU A 9 0.83 -32.22 33.07
N GLU A 10 -0.38 -32.49 33.57
CA GLU A 10 -0.63 -33.39 34.71
C GLU A 10 -1.28 -34.72 34.29
N SER A 11 -1.43 -34.98 32.99
CA SER A 11 -2.18 -36.14 32.51
C SER A 11 -1.54 -37.48 32.90
N ASP A 12 -2.34 -38.36 33.52
CA ASP A 12 -1.93 -39.75 33.82
C ASP A 12 -1.74 -40.63 32.57
N HIS A 13 -2.27 -40.22 31.42
CA HIS A 13 -2.12 -40.93 30.15
C HIS A 13 -0.79 -40.65 29.45
N LEU A 14 -0.06 -39.62 29.89
CA LEU A 14 1.19 -39.18 29.27
C LEU A 14 2.40 -39.65 30.07
N THR A 15 3.48 -39.97 29.34
CA THR A 15 4.77 -40.29 29.97
C THR A 15 5.42 -39.02 30.56
N ASP A 16 6.24 -39.18 31.59
CA ASP A 16 6.99 -38.07 32.18
C ASP A 16 7.90 -37.36 31.16
N ILE A 17 8.43 -38.11 30.17
CA ILE A 17 9.22 -37.53 29.06
C ILE A 17 8.37 -36.55 28.25
N THR A 18 7.14 -36.94 27.90
CA THR A 18 6.21 -36.07 27.17
C THR A 18 5.83 -34.86 28.01
N LYS A 19 5.50 -35.05 29.30
CA LYS A 19 5.17 -33.95 30.22
C LYS A 19 6.33 -32.96 30.36
N ASN A 20 7.57 -33.44 30.48
CA ASN A 20 8.76 -32.59 30.55
C ASN A 20 8.94 -31.74 29.30
N LYS A 21 8.69 -32.30 28.10
CA LYS A 21 8.71 -31.53 26.84
C LYS A 21 7.57 -30.50 26.77
N LEU A 22 6.37 -30.85 27.23
CA LEU A 22 5.27 -29.88 27.27
C LEU A 22 5.57 -28.76 28.29
N ASN A 23 6.17 -29.08 29.43
CA ASN A 23 6.60 -28.11 30.43
C ASN A 23 7.71 -27.18 29.92
N SER A 24 8.69 -27.68 29.17
CA SER A 24 9.72 -26.80 28.57
C SER A 24 9.15 -25.85 27.53
N LEU A 25 8.19 -26.32 26.72
CA LEU A 25 7.44 -25.47 25.78
C LEU A 25 6.57 -24.44 26.51
N HIS A 26 5.92 -24.83 27.62
CA HIS A 26 5.06 -23.93 28.39
C HIS A 26 5.86 -22.85 29.13
N SER A 27 7.04 -23.19 29.63
CA SER A 27 7.94 -22.30 30.38
C SER A 27 8.88 -21.49 29.49
N GLU A 28 8.76 -21.60 28.16
CA GLU A 28 9.61 -20.90 27.18
C GLU A 28 11.11 -21.22 27.34
N THR A 29 11.44 -22.43 27.82
CA THR A 29 12.82 -22.92 27.99
C THR A 29 13.24 -23.94 26.93
N ALA A 30 12.36 -24.24 25.98
CA ALA A 30 12.59 -25.20 24.90
C ALA A 30 13.70 -24.76 23.94
N SER A 31 14.50 -25.71 23.47
CA SER A 31 15.51 -25.48 22.43
C SER A 31 14.88 -25.27 21.05
N ILE A 32 15.65 -24.77 20.07
CA ILE A 32 15.20 -24.68 18.66
C ILE A 32 14.80 -26.06 18.12
N GLU A 33 15.53 -27.11 18.50
CA GLU A 33 15.21 -28.49 18.10
C GLU A 33 13.87 -28.94 18.68
N ASP A 34 13.59 -28.64 19.96
CA ASP A 34 12.30 -28.92 20.58
C ASP A 34 11.17 -28.14 19.92
N LEU A 35 11.39 -26.85 19.62
CA LEU A 35 10.42 -26.01 18.91
C LEU A 35 10.10 -26.57 17.52
N SER A 36 11.11 -27.10 16.81
CA SER A 36 10.95 -27.68 15.48
C SER A 36 10.05 -28.93 15.45
N THR A 37 9.82 -29.57 16.60
CA THR A 37 8.93 -30.74 16.74
C THR A 37 7.73 -30.49 17.65
N SER A 38 7.56 -29.27 18.13
CA SER A 38 6.58 -28.89 19.15
C SER A 38 5.15 -29.23 18.77
N LEU A 39 4.71 -28.88 17.54
CA LEU A 39 3.35 -29.18 17.06
C LEU A 39 3.06 -30.69 17.04
N ARG A 40 4.05 -31.52 16.69
CA ARG A 40 3.92 -32.98 16.73
C ARG A 40 3.77 -33.46 18.18
N VAL A 41 4.61 -32.97 19.10
CA VAL A 41 4.55 -33.35 20.52
C VAL A 41 3.20 -32.98 21.13
N ILE A 42 2.72 -31.75 20.87
CA ILE A 42 1.44 -31.26 21.39
C ILE A 42 0.28 -32.09 20.83
N SER A 43 0.25 -32.34 19.52
CA SER A 43 -0.83 -33.13 18.90
C SER A 43 -0.83 -34.60 19.34
N GLN A 44 0.34 -35.22 19.53
CA GLN A 44 0.44 -36.56 20.10
C GLN A 44 -0.03 -36.63 21.55
N ALA A 45 0.29 -35.61 22.35
CA ALA A 45 -0.19 -35.52 23.72
C ALA A 45 -1.72 -35.38 23.78
N MET A 46 -2.30 -34.52 22.94
CA MET A 46 -3.75 -34.38 22.80
C MET A 46 -4.41 -35.70 22.37
N PHE A 47 -3.87 -36.37 21.35
CA PHE A 47 -4.39 -37.67 20.91
C PHE A 47 -4.35 -38.72 22.01
N THR A 48 -3.25 -38.77 22.77
CA THR A 48 -3.10 -39.75 23.85
C THR A 48 -4.05 -39.46 25.01
N HIS A 49 -4.25 -38.18 25.34
CA HIS A 49 -5.10 -37.76 26.46
C HIS A 49 -6.59 -37.87 26.13
N TYR A 50 -7.03 -37.34 24.99
CA TYR A 50 -8.45 -37.31 24.61
C TYR A 50 -8.89 -38.53 23.78
N HIS A 51 -7.95 -39.39 23.37
CA HIS A 51 -8.20 -40.54 22.50
C HIS A 51 -8.87 -40.17 21.16
N GLN A 52 -8.61 -38.95 20.67
CA GLN A 52 -9.13 -38.44 19.40
C GLN A 52 -8.00 -37.84 18.58
N LYS A 53 -8.02 -38.10 17.27
CA LYS A 53 -7.06 -37.48 16.37
C LYS A 53 -7.28 -35.96 16.28
N VAL A 54 -6.20 -35.25 15.98
CA VAL A 54 -6.12 -33.79 16.02
C VAL A 54 -6.25 -33.21 14.62
N ILE A 55 -6.99 -32.10 14.52
CA ILE A 55 -6.97 -31.22 13.35
C ILE A 55 -6.02 -30.06 13.64
N ILE A 56 -5.06 -29.82 12.75
CA ILE A 56 -4.11 -28.71 12.86
C ILE A 56 -4.49 -27.65 11.84
N LEU A 57 -4.84 -26.46 12.32
CA LEU A 57 -5.11 -25.28 11.50
C LEU A 57 -3.93 -24.30 11.68
N ILE A 58 -3.25 -23.98 10.60
CA ILE A 58 -2.10 -23.07 10.58
C ILE A 58 -2.48 -21.87 9.72
N ASP A 59 -2.83 -20.78 10.38
CA ASP A 59 -3.14 -19.54 9.68
C ASP A 59 -1.90 -18.71 9.41
N GLU A 60 -1.91 -17.99 8.29
CA GLU A 60 -0.84 -17.08 7.85
C GLU A 60 0.58 -17.67 7.98
N TYR A 61 0.76 -18.89 7.45
CA TYR A 61 2.03 -19.63 7.62
C TYR A 61 3.25 -18.92 7.02
N ASP A 62 3.03 -17.97 6.11
CA ASP A 62 4.03 -17.23 5.35
C ASP A 62 4.47 -15.93 6.03
N VAL A 63 3.75 -15.43 7.05
CA VAL A 63 4.13 -14.22 7.81
C VAL A 63 5.53 -14.32 8.44
N PRO A 64 5.96 -15.44 9.05
CA PRO A 64 7.34 -15.57 9.53
C PRO A 64 8.37 -15.45 8.40
N MET A 65 8.03 -15.85 7.17
CA MET A 65 8.92 -15.71 6.01
C MET A 65 9.06 -14.26 5.57
N GLN A 66 7.98 -13.48 5.67
CA GLN A 66 8.01 -12.04 5.42
C GLN A 66 9.02 -11.36 6.36
N ALA A 67 8.93 -11.65 7.67
CA ALA A 67 9.84 -11.10 8.67
C ALA A 67 11.28 -11.57 8.42
N ALA A 68 11.48 -12.84 8.08
CA ALA A 68 12.79 -13.39 7.79
C ALA A 68 13.46 -12.78 6.55
N TYR A 69 12.67 -12.47 5.51
CA TYR A 69 13.12 -11.76 4.32
C TYR A 69 13.54 -10.33 4.65
N GLN A 70 12.77 -9.61 5.48
CA GLN A 70 13.09 -8.23 5.85
C GLN A 70 14.31 -8.08 6.77
N ASN A 71 14.71 -9.15 7.46
CA ASN A 71 15.76 -9.15 8.48
C ASN A 71 16.94 -10.10 8.13
N ASP A 72 17.07 -10.48 6.85
CA ASP A 72 18.22 -11.23 6.32
C ASP A 72 18.49 -12.61 6.97
N TYR A 73 17.44 -13.33 7.38
CA TYR A 73 17.56 -14.71 7.90
C TYR A 73 16.63 -15.72 7.21
N TYR A 74 16.20 -15.42 5.98
CA TYR A 74 15.25 -16.21 5.20
C TYR A 74 15.52 -17.72 5.20
N ASP A 75 16.73 -18.14 4.83
CA ASP A 75 17.07 -19.58 4.68
C ASP A 75 16.95 -20.35 6.01
N LYS A 76 17.37 -19.73 7.12
CA LYS A 76 17.24 -20.32 8.46
C LYS A 76 15.77 -20.53 8.83
N MET A 77 14.90 -19.57 8.47
CA MET A 77 13.47 -19.69 8.72
C MET A 77 12.83 -20.75 7.83
N VAL A 78 13.23 -20.86 6.55
CA VAL A 78 12.76 -21.94 5.67
C VAL A 78 13.06 -23.30 6.30
N ASP A 79 14.30 -23.54 6.74
CA ASP A 79 14.70 -24.83 7.31
C ASP A 79 13.95 -25.15 8.62
N PHE A 80 13.72 -24.12 9.44
CA PHE A 80 12.93 -24.25 10.67
C PHE A 80 11.47 -24.61 10.40
N LEU A 81 10.78 -23.87 9.53
CA LEU A 81 9.39 -24.15 9.15
C LEU A 81 9.26 -25.50 8.44
N ARG A 82 10.23 -25.86 7.58
CA ARG A 82 10.29 -27.19 6.95
C ARG A 82 10.27 -28.30 7.99
N SER A 83 11.04 -28.15 9.07
CA SER A 83 11.14 -29.12 10.15
C SER A 83 9.82 -29.23 10.93
N ILE A 84 9.19 -28.08 11.23
CA ILE A 84 7.87 -28.04 11.90
C ILE A 84 6.80 -28.73 11.07
N PHE A 85 6.65 -28.37 9.80
CA PHE A 85 5.59 -28.91 8.95
C PHE A 85 5.85 -30.37 8.59
N SER A 86 7.11 -30.75 8.35
CA SER A 86 7.45 -32.16 8.10
C SER A 86 7.13 -33.03 9.31
N SER A 87 7.50 -32.59 10.52
CA SER A 87 7.25 -33.38 11.73
C SER A 87 5.77 -33.48 12.08
N SER A 88 5.01 -32.38 11.93
CA SER A 88 3.61 -32.30 12.36
C SER A 88 2.59 -32.78 11.31
N LEU A 89 2.87 -32.61 10.01
CA LEU A 89 1.92 -32.91 8.94
C LEU A 89 2.22 -34.20 8.16
N LYS A 90 3.48 -34.67 8.16
CA LYS A 90 3.87 -35.91 7.46
C LYS A 90 3.95 -37.12 8.40
N THR A 91 4.74 -37.01 9.46
CA THR A 91 5.11 -38.15 10.32
C THR A 91 4.30 -38.23 11.61
N ASN A 92 3.02 -37.85 11.56
CA ASN A 92 2.19 -37.67 12.76
C ASN A 92 0.93 -38.53 12.75
N ASN A 93 0.99 -39.69 13.41
CA ASN A 93 -0.15 -40.59 13.52
C ASN A 93 -1.34 -40.01 14.31
N ALA A 94 -1.11 -38.95 15.09
CA ALA A 94 -2.16 -38.24 15.81
C ALA A 94 -2.96 -37.30 14.91
N LEU A 95 -2.48 -36.99 13.69
CA LEU A 95 -3.13 -36.07 12.78
C LEU A 95 -4.30 -36.74 12.06
N GLU A 96 -5.46 -36.07 12.09
CA GLU A 96 -6.57 -36.38 11.18
C GLU A 96 -6.50 -35.54 9.91
N LYS A 97 -6.32 -34.21 10.06
CA LYS A 97 -6.25 -33.27 8.95
C LYS A 97 -5.41 -32.05 9.30
N GLY A 98 -4.62 -31.59 8.34
CA GLY A 98 -3.92 -30.30 8.39
C GLY A 98 -4.53 -29.32 7.38
N ILE A 99 -4.72 -28.06 7.77
CA ILE A 99 -5.10 -26.97 6.89
C ILE A 99 -4.12 -25.83 7.11
N MET A 100 -3.59 -25.28 6.02
CA MET A 100 -2.66 -24.16 6.05
C MET A 100 -3.19 -23.06 5.15
N THR A 101 -3.15 -21.81 5.61
CA THR A 101 -3.53 -20.62 4.86
C THR A 101 -2.38 -19.63 4.84
N GLY A 102 -2.22 -18.92 3.73
CA GLY A 102 -1.14 -17.96 3.51
C GLY A 102 -1.27 -17.35 2.11
N CYS A 103 -0.69 -16.17 1.92
CA CYS A 103 -0.75 -15.46 0.64
C CYS A 103 0.33 -15.96 -0.34
N LEU A 104 1.55 -16.16 0.17
CA LEU A 104 2.70 -16.63 -0.60
C LEU A 104 3.15 -18.01 -0.18
N ARG A 105 3.90 -18.68 -1.06
CA ARG A 105 4.56 -19.95 -0.74
C ARG A 105 5.89 -19.74 -0.03
N ILE A 106 6.26 -20.70 0.81
CA ILE A 106 7.58 -20.72 1.49
C ILE A 106 8.72 -21.11 0.53
N SER A 107 8.49 -22.03 -0.41
CA SER A 107 9.54 -22.55 -1.31
C SER A 107 8.95 -23.24 -2.54
N LYS A 108 9.64 -23.14 -3.68
CA LYS A 108 9.37 -23.94 -4.91
C LYS A 108 9.78 -25.40 -4.75
N GLU A 109 10.98 -25.62 -4.18
CA GLU A 109 11.45 -26.94 -3.83
C GLU A 109 10.85 -27.32 -2.48
N SER A 110 9.92 -28.24 -2.58
CA SER A 110 8.85 -28.43 -1.65
C SER A 110 9.35 -28.70 -0.23
N ILE A 111 8.96 -27.85 0.72
CA ILE A 111 8.83 -28.25 2.14
C ILE A 111 7.93 -29.49 2.28
N PHE A 112 7.20 -29.82 1.22
CA PHE A 112 6.36 -30.98 1.01
C PHE A 112 6.97 -32.02 0.03
N THR A 113 8.28 -32.00 -0.33
CA THR A 113 8.86 -33.05 -1.19
C THR A 113 8.76 -34.37 -0.44
N GLY A 114 7.87 -35.24 -0.90
CA GLY A 114 7.51 -36.50 -0.24
C GLY A 114 6.25 -36.47 0.65
N LEU A 115 5.45 -35.41 0.62
CA LEU A 115 4.07 -35.40 1.12
C LEU A 115 3.14 -35.73 -0.05
N ASN A 116 2.82 -37.01 -0.21
CA ASN A 116 2.00 -37.51 -1.33
C ASN A 116 0.50 -37.14 -1.23
N ASN A 117 0.10 -36.43 -0.17
CA ASN A 117 -1.31 -36.15 0.17
C ASN A 117 -1.60 -34.64 0.28
N PHE A 118 -0.80 -33.78 -0.36
CA PHE A 118 -0.97 -32.32 -0.28
C PHE A 118 -1.73 -31.79 -1.49
N SER A 119 -2.86 -31.12 -1.26
CA SER A 119 -3.59 -30.36 -2.27
C SER A 119 -3.42 -28.88 -1.99
N SER A 120 -2.96 -28.12 -2.98
CA SER A 120 -2.87 -26.65 -2.93
C SER A 120 -3.99 -26.07 -3.78
N TYR A 121 -4.64 -25.04 -3.27
CA TYR A 121 -5.61 -24.24 -4.00
C TYR A 121 -5.18 -22.77 -3.92
N SER A 122 -5.11 -22.12 -5.07
CA SER A 122 -4.86 -20.69 -5.22
C SER A 122 -6.18 -19.95 -5.40
N ILE A 123 -6.13 -18.62 -5.29
CA ILE A 123 -7.26 -17.73 -5.57
C ILE A 123 -7.70 -17.79 -7.06
N LEU A 124 -6.84 -18.32 -7.93
CA LEU A 124 -7.14 -18.53 -9.34
C LEU A 124 -7.90 -19.84 -9.61
N ASP A 125 -7.99 -20.73 -8.62
CA ASP A 125 -8.70 -21.99 -8.75
C ASP A 125 -10.20 -21.81 -8.44
N ASN A 126 -11.06 -22.53 -9.17
CA ASN A 126 -12.51 -22.55 -8.91
C ASN A 126 -12.91 -23.38 -7.68
N ILE A 127 -11.97 -24.16 -7.12
CA ILE A 127 -12.26 -25.03 -5.97
C ILE A 127 -12.27 -24.18 -4.70
N ALA A 128 -13.33 -24.32 -3.90
CA ALA A 128 -13.50 -23.66 -2.60
C ALA A 128 -13.53 -22.12 -2.66
N ASN A 129 -13.75 -21.54 -3.84
CA ASN A 129 -13.75 -20.09 -4.05
C ASN A 129 -14.77 -19.33 -3.19
N GLU A 130 -15.91 -19.94 -2.86
CA GLU A 130 -16.94 -19.35 -1.99
C GLU A 130 -16.53 -19.26 -0.50
N PHE A 131 -15.47 -19.94 -0.07
CA PHE A 131 -15.09 -20.03 1.35
C PHE A 131 -13.99 -19.05 1.76
N PHE A 132 -13.49 -18.22 0.85
CA PHE A 132 -12.44 -17.23 1.15
C PHE A 132 -12.98 -15.90 1.70
N GLY A 133 -14.28 -15.70 1.68
CA GLY A 133 -14.91 -14.51 2.23
C GLY A 133 -16.43 -14.59 2.15
N PHE A 134 -17.08 -13.44 1.98
CA PHE A 134 -18.54 -13.40 1.83
C PHE A 134 -18.93 -13.32 0.37
N THR A 135 -19.89 -14.13 -0.03
CA THR A 135 -20.54 -13.98 -1.33
C THR A 135 -21.49 -12.79 -1.32
N GLU A 136 -21.90 -12.30 -2.50
CA GLU A 136 -22.93 -11.27 -2.61
C GLU A 136 -24.22 -11.66 -1.85
N LYS A 137 -24.56 -12.95 -1.83
CA LYS A 137 -25.72 -13.47 -1.07
C LYS A 137 -25.53 -13.34 0.44
N ASP A 138 -24.34 -13.66 0.96
CA ASP A 138 -24.05 -13.54 2.38
C ASP A 138 -24.12 -12.08 2.84
N VAL A 139 -23.58 -11.17 2.02
CA VAL A 139 -23.64 -9.72 2.29
C VAL A 139 -25.06 -9.19 2.24
N GLN A 140 -25.86 -9.59 1.24
CA GLN A 140 -27.27 -9.22 1.17
C GLN A 140 -28.06 -9.69 2.40
N GLN A 141 -27.82 -10.92 2.85
CA GLN A 141 -28.46 -11.48 4.04
C GLN A 141 -28.03 -10.71 5.31
N LEU A 142 -26.73 -10.50 5.49
CA LEU A 142 -26.17 -9.74 6.61
C LEU A 142 -26.77 -8.33 6.70
N LEU A 143 -26.86 -7.62 5.57
CA LEU A 143 -27.42 -6.28 5.52
C LEU A 143 -28.93 -6.30 5.80
N ALA A 144 -29.67 -7.28 5.29
CA ALA A 144 -31.10 -7.43 5.58
C ALA A 144 -31.36 -7.67 7.08
N ASP A 145 -30.60 -8.58 7.70
CA ASP A 145 -30.70 -8.89 9.13
C ASP A 145 -30.40 -7.68 10.02
N CYS A 146 -29.58 -6.75 9.52
CA CYS A 146 -29.23 -5.51 10.20
C CYS A 146 -30.08 -4.29 9.80
N GLN A 147 -31.11 -4.45 8.95
CA GLN A 147 -31.94 -3.36 8.42
C GLN A 147 -31.15 -2.31 7.61
N LEU A 148 -30.12 -2.76 6.90
CA LEU A 148 -29.20 -1.94 6.09
C LEU A 148 -29.23 -2.32 4.59
N SER A 149 -30.30 -2.96 4.09
CA SER A 149 -30.40 -3.39 2.69
C SER A 149 -30.18 -2.25 1.69
N GLN A 150 -30.56 -1.02 2.04
CA GLN A 150 -30.34 0.18 1.22
C GLN A 150 -28.85 0.50 0.98
N ASN A 151 -27.94 0.00 1.82
CA ASN A 151 -26.50 0.26 1.74
C ASN A 151 -25.75 -0.74 0.86
N MET A 152 -26.43 -1.68 0.20
CA MET A 152 -25.79 -2.73 -0.60
C MET A 152 -24.84 -2.17 -1.67
N ASN A 153 -25.24 -1.13 -2.41
CA ASN A 153 -24.40 -0.52 -3.43
C ASN A 153 -23.14 0.13 -2.84
N GLU A 154 -23.26 0.73 -1.66
CA GLU A 154 -22.15 1.37 -0.95
C GLU A 154 -21.15 0.33 -0.43
N VAL A 155 -21.66 -0.80 0.10
CA VAL A 155 -20.83 -1.95 0.49
C VAL A 155 -20.15 -2.58 -0.72
N LYS A 156 -20.87 -2.67 -1.86
CA LYS A 156 -20.32 -3.20 -3.11
C LYS A 156 -19.18 -2.36 -3.65
N GLU A 157 -19.35 -1.04 -3.74
CA GLU A 157 -18.29 -0.14 -4.20
C GLU A 157 -17.02 -0.21 -3.34
N TRP A 158 -17.17 -0.39 -2.03
CA TRP A 158 -16.04 -0.31 -1.09
C TRP A 158 -15.37 -1.64 -0.77
N TYR A 159 -16.12 -2.74 -0.69
CA TYR A 159 -15.64 -3.98 -0.09
C TYR A 159 -15.85 -5.23 -0.94
N ASP A 160 -16.54 -5.12 -2.09
CA ASP A 160 -16.62 -6.18 -3.12
C ASP A 160 -15.31 -6.25 -3.91
N GLY A 161 -15.22 -7.17 -4.85
CA GLY A 161 -14.27 -7.04 -5.93
C GLY A 161 -12.99 -7.81 -5.71
N TYR A 162 -12.99 -8.88 -4.92
CA TYR A 162 -11.97 -9.90 -5.02
C TYR A 162 -12.52 -11.07 -5.83
N ARG A 163 -11.79 -11.51 -6.85
CA ARG A 163 -12.24 -12.61 -7.71
C ARG A 163 -11.50 -13.88 -7.33
N PHE A 164 -12.25 -14.84 -6.80
CA PHE A 164 -11.75 -16.18 -6.52
C PHE A 164 -12.37 -17.13 -7.56
N GLY A 165 -11.56 -17.58 -8.50
CA GLY A 165 -12.06 -18.27 -9.70
C GLY A 165 -13.10 -17.42 -10.45
N ASP A 166 -14.36 -17.86 -10.48
CA ASP A 166 -15.47 -17.14 -11.13
C ASP A 166 -16.43 -16.42 -10.17
N LEU A 167 -16.11 -16.35 -8.87
CA LEU A 167 -16.95 -15.67 -7.87
C LEU A 167 -16.34 -14.37 -7.38
N GLU A 168 -17.21 -13.37 -7.23
CA GLU A 168 -16.93 -12.14 -6.50
C GLU A 168 -17.10 -12.38 -5.00
N ILE A 169 -16.06 -12.05 -4.25
CA ILE A 169 -15.96 -12.25 -2.82
C ILE A 169 -15.67 -10.92 -2.15
N TYR A 170 -16.42 -10.66 -1.08
CA TYR A 170 -16.29 -9.49 -0.24
C TYR A 170 -15.36 -9.79 0.93
N ASN A 171 -14.58 -8.79 1.34
CA ASN A 171 -13.72 -8.90 2.52
C ASN A 171 -14.57 -8.98 3.81
N PRO A 172 -14.53 -10.09 4.57
CA PRO A 172 -15.37 -10.25 5.75
C PRO A 172 -15.13 -9.20 6.83
N TRP A 173 -13.86 -8.85 7.08
CA TRP A 173 -13.49 -7.88 8.11
C TRP A 173 -14.02 -6.48 7.79
N SER A 174 -13.81 -6.02 6.57
CA SER A 174 -14.25 -4.69 6.13
C SER A 174 -15.77 -4.59 6.09
N THR A 175 -16.46 -5.62 5.57
CA THR A 175 -17.93 -5.68 5.55
C THR A 175 -18.51 -5.70 6.97
N LEU A 176 -18.02 -6.57 7.86
CA LEU A 176 -18.51 -6.62 9.25
C LEU A 176 -18.21 -5.33 10.01
N SER A 177 -17.04 -4.73 9.79
CA SER A 177 -16.67 -3.45 10.40
C SER A 177 -17.60 -2.34 9.95
N TYR A 178 -17.85 -2.23 8.64
CA TYR A 178 -18.81 -1.27 8.10
C TYR A 178 -20.19 -1.42 8.75
N VAL A 179 -20.75 -2.63 8.77
CA VAL A 179 -22.07 -2.92 9.36
C VAL A 179 -22.08 -2.53 10.85
N LYS A 180 -21.05 -2.93 11.61
CA LYS A 180 -20.90 -2.59 13.03
C LYS A 180 -20.95 -1.08 13.29
N TYR A 181 -20.28 -0.27 12.47
CA TYR A 181 -20.28 1.19 12.63
C TYR A 181 -21.57 1.82 12.13
N LYS A 182 -22.10 1.36 10.99
CA LYS A 182 -23.34 1.89 10.39
C LYS A 182 -24.56 1.68 11.27
N ILE A 183 -24.67 0.55 11.98
CA ILE A 183 -25.74 0.30 12.96
C ILE A 183 -25.71 1.32 14.10
N ARG A 184 -24.51 1.80 14.49
CA ARG A 184 -24.35 2.75 15.60
C ARG A 184 -24.55 4.20 15.17
N ASP A 185 -24.26 4.49 13.91
CA ASP A 185 -24.34 5.82 13.32
C ASP A 185 -24.73 5.70 11.84
N ASP A 186 -25.98 6.03 11.51
CA ASP A 186 -26.48 5.99 10.13
C ASP A 186 -25.75 6.98 9.21
N SER A 187 -25.13 8.03 9.77
CA SER A 187 -24.32 8.98 9.01
C SER A 187 -22.91 8.46 8.68
N PHE A 188 -22.49 7.35 9.31
CA PHE A 188 -21.18 6.74 9.10
C PHE A 188 -20.97 6.43 7.62
N LYS A 189 -19.83 6.89 7.09
CA LYS A 189 -19.41 6.63 5.72
C LYS A 189 -18.43 5.47 5.70
N PRO A 190 -18.44 4.66 4.63
CA PRO A 190 -17.41 3.65 4.41
C PRO A 190 -16.00 4.23 4.49
N VAL A 191 -15.07 3.43 4.97
CA VAL A 191 -13.66 3.78 5.13
C VAL A 191 -12.80 2.58 4.81
N SER A 192 -11.50 2.80 4.63
CA SER A 192 -10.53 1.70 4.53
C SER A 192 -10.25 1.13 5.93
N PHE A 193 -10.66 -0.11 6.18
CA PHE A 193 -10.39 -0.88 7.38
C PHE A 193 -9.08 -1.69 7.28
N TRP A 194 -8.56 -1.86 6.07
CA TRP A 194 -7.34 -2.64 5.77
C TRP A 194 -6.03 -1.82 5.77
N ALA A 195 -6.09 -0.51 5.98
CA ALA A 195 -4.97 0.43 5.81
C ALA A 195 -3.69 0.19 6.66
N ASN A 196 -3.68 -0.73 7.63
CA ASN A 196 -2.58 -0.91 8.60
C ASN A 196 -1.95 -2.32 8.64
N THR A 197 -1.90 -3.05 7.52
CA THR A 197 -1.28 -4.39 7.47
C THR A 197 0.23 -4.34 7.15
N SER A 198 0.99 -5.34 7.63
CA SER A 198 2.44 -5.46 7.44
C SER A 198 2.86 -5.51 5.96
N SER A 199 2.00 -6.03 5.09
CA SER A 199 2.19 -6.11 3.63
C SER A 199 2.29 -4.74 2.95
N ASN A 200 1.69 -3.69 3.52
CA ASN A 200 1.75 -2.33 2.98
C ASN A 200 3.19 -1.84 2.81
N GLY A 201 4.07 -2.16 3.77
CA GLY A 201 5.48 -1.74 3.71
C GLY A 201 6.24 -2.33 2.53
N ILE A 202 5.91 -3.56 2.11
CA ILE A 202 6.53 -4.20 0.94
C ILE A 202 6.02 -3.53 -0.32
N VAL A 203 4.70 -3.42 -0.50
CA VAL A 203 4.09 -2.77 -1.66
C VAL A 203 4.67 -1.37 -1.88
N MET A 204 4.82 -0.59 -0.81
CA MET A 204 5.37 0.76 -0.90
C MET A 204 6.83 0.79 -1.32
N LYS A 205 7.69 -0.09 -0.79
CA LYS A 205 9.08 -0.16 -1.24
C LYS A 205 9.18 -0.42 -2.74
N TYR A 206 8.35 -1.30 -3.29
CA TYR A 206 8.34 -1.60 -4.73
C TYR A 206 7.84 -0.42 -5.57
N ILE A 207 6.77 0.24 -5.15
CA ILE A 207 6.25 1.42 -5.82
C ILE A 207 7.31 2.54 -5.86
N GLN A 208 8.01 2.76 -4.75
CA GLN A 208 9.02 3.82 -4.62
C GLN A 208 10.27 3.52 -5.45
N ALA A 209 10.77 2.29 -5.38
CA ALA A 209 11.91 1.80 -6.14
C ALA A 209 11.60 1.60 -7.64
N GLY A 210 10.32 1.57 -8.00
CA GLY A 210 9.82 1.40 -9.35
C GLY A 210 10.38 2.38 -10.36
N ASP A 211 10.63 1.85 -11.55
CA ASP A 211 11.03 2.62 -12.73
C ASP A 211 9.85 3.44 -13.29
N ARG A 212 10.09 4.16 -14.39
CA ARG A 212 9.02 4.94 -15.06
C ARG A 212 7.88 4.05 -15.58
N GLY A 213 8.18 2.82 -16.00
CA GLY A 213 7.18 1.90 -16.53
C GLY A 213 6.17 1.51 -15.45
N LEU A 214 6.67 1.04 -14.31
CA LEU A 214 5.85 0.68 -13.16
C LEU A 214 4.97 1.84 -12.69
N ARG A 215 5.51 3.06 -12.62
CA ARG A 215 4.72 4.25 -12.24
C ARG A 215 3.58 4.56 -13.21
N ASN A 216 3.84 4.47 -14.52
CA ASN A 216 2.79 4.65 -15.53
C ASN A 216 1.70 3.58 -15.44
N GLU A 217 2.05 2.36 -15.06
CA GLU A 217 1.09 1.25 -14.89
C GLU A 217 0.24 1.44 -13.63
N PHE A 218 0.85 1.89 -12.53
CA PHE A 218 0.09 2.29 -11.34
C PHE A 218 -0.80 3.51 -11.59
N GLU A 219 -0.36 4.46 -12.41
CA GLU A 219 -1.23 5.57 -12.85
C GLU A 219 -2.44 5.08 -13.64
N GLN A 220 -2.24 4.15 -14.57
CA GLN A 220 -3.36 3.52 -15.30
C GLN A 220 -4.34 2.87 -14.33
N LEU A 221 -3.84 2.08 -13.37
CA LEU A 221 -4.65 1.44 -12.33
C LEU A 221 -5.43 2.46 -11.48
N MET A 222 -4.77 3.53 -11.02
CA MET A 222 -5.41 4.61 -10.27
C MET A 222 -6.44 5.38 -11.11
N ASN A 223 -6.34 5.34 -12.43
CA ASN A 223 -7.30 5.92 -13.35
C ASN A 223 -8.46 4.97 -13.69
N GLY A 224 -8.58 3.85 -12.99
CA GLY A 224 -9.61 2.83 -13.22
C GLY A 224 -9.37 2.00 -14.49
N GLN A 225 -8.18 2.07 -15.08
CA GLN A 225 -7.81 1.26 -16.23
C GLN A 225 -7.21 -0.08 -15.78
N SER A 226 -7.21 -1.06 -16.67
CA SER A 226 -6.58 -2.36 -16.44
C SER A 226 -5.15 -2.41 -16.98
N ILE A 227 -4.36 -3.34 -16.45
CA ILE A 227 -3.04 -3.70 -16.97
C ILE A 227 -2.96 -5.20 -17.24
N VAL A 228 -2.13 -5.61 -18.21
CA VAL A 228 -1.90 -7.03 -18.51
C VAL A 228 -0.53 -7.44 -18.01
N LYS A 229 -0.46 -8.50 -17.20
CA LYS A 229 0.77 -8.98 -16.56
C LYS A 229 0.83 -10.49 -16.46
N ASP A 230 2.05 -11.02 -16.50
CA ASP A 230 2.33 -12.42 -16.18
C ASP A 230 2.23 -12.63 -14.65
N ILE A 231 1.50 -13.66 -14.24
CA ILE A 231 1.25 -13.99 -12.84
C ILE A 231 1.87 -15.35 -12.49
N LYS A 232 2.70 -15.34 -11.44
CA LYS A 232 3.20 -16.53 -10.78
C LYS A 232 2.32 -16.86 -9.59
N SER A 233 1.42 -17.84 -9.75
CA SER A 233 0.53 -18.32 -8.68
C SER A 233 1.28 -18.98 -7.51
N GLU A 234 2.54 -19.40 -7.73
CA GLU A 234 3.39 -20.06 -6.74
C GLU A 234 4.54 -19.16 -6.24
N LEU A 235 4.30 -17.84 -6.17
CA LEU A 235 5.31 -16.87 -5.78
C LEU A 235 5.84 -17.10 -4.36
N THR A 236 7.16 -16.96 -4.20
CA THR A 236 7.85 -16.99 -2.91
C THR A 236 8.51 -15.64 -2.60
N TYR A 237 8.69 -15.32 -1.32
CA TYR A 237 9.38 -14.08 -0.90
C TYR A 237 10.81 -13.96 -1.46
N ARG A 238 11.51 -15.08 -1.71
CA ARG A 238 12.86 -15.06 -2.32
C ARG A 238 12.86 -14.47 -3.73
N GLU A 239 11.75 -14.55 -4.44
CA GLU A 239 11.61 -14.03 -5.81
C GLU A 239 11.19 -12.56 -5.84
N MET A 240 10.94 -11.95 -4.69
CA MET A 240 10.49 -10.55 -4.63
C MET A 240 11.56 -9.59 -5.16
N ASP A 241 12.85 -9.92 -5.05
CA ASP A 241 13.96 -9.09 -5.56
C ASP A 241 13.83 -8.73 -7.06
N ASP A 242 13.13 -9.56 -7.84
CA ASP A 242 12.73 -9.24 -9.20
C ASP A 242 11.42 -8.44 -9.20
N ILE A 243 11.53 -7.16 -9.56
CA ILE A 243 10.44 -6.19 -9.57
C ILE A 243 9.23 -6.64 -10.39
N ASN A 244 9.39 -7.50 -11.40
CA ASN A 244 8.27 -7.99 -12.20
C ASN A 244 7.31 -8.87 -11.37
N ASN A 245 7.80 -9.48 -10.29
CA ASN A 245 6.99 -10.33 -9.43
C ASN A 245 6.05 -9.53 -8.51
N ILE A 246 6.16 -8.20 -8.48
CA ILE A 246 5.25 -7.36 -7.70
C ILE A 246 3.79 -7.57 -8.11
N TYR A 247 3.47 -7.74 -9.39
CA TYR A 247 2.09 -7.92 -9.82
C TYR A 247 1.49 -9.24 -9.33
N SER A 248 2.32 -10.28 -9.25
CA SER A 248 1.94 -11.56 -8.62
C SER A 248 1.71 -11.37 -7.12
N PHE A 249 2.59 -10.66 -6.43
CA PHE A 249 2.43 -10.34 -5.01
C PHE A 249 1.13 -9.55 -4.75
N LEU A 250 0.90 -8.48 -5.51
CA LEU A 250 -0.27 -7.60 -5.34
C LEU A 250 -1.57 -8.36 -5.57
N LEU A 251 -1.61 -9.25 -6.55
CA LEU A 251 -2.77 -10.09 -6.80
C LEU A 251 -2.99 -11.09 -5.64
N LEU A 252 -1.94 -11.83 -5.24
CA LEU A 252 -2.03 -12.87 -4.20
C LEU A 252 -2.34 -12.30 -2.79
N THR A 253 -1.99 -11.04 -2.56
CA THR A 253 -2.25 -10.34 -1.29
C THR A 253 -3.51 -9.46 -1.33
N GLY A 254 -4.22 -9.42 -2.46
CA GLY A 254 -5.50 -8.72 -2.59
C GLY A 254 -5.41 -7.22 -2.91
N TYR A 255 -4.25 -6.67 -3.24
CA TYR A 255 -4.16 -5.29 -3.74
C TYR A 255 -4.58 -5.15 -5.21
N LEU A 256 -4.56 -6.24 -5.97
CA LEU A 256 -5.09 -6.32 -7.32
C LEU A 256 -6.06 -7.49 -7.43
N LYS A 257 -6.95 -7.41 -8.41
CA LYS A 257 -7.85 -8.50 -8.82
C LYS A 257 -7.66 -8.80 -10.30
N ALA A 258 -7.67 -10.08 -10.64
CA ALA A 258 -7.78 -10.54 -12.02
C ALA A 258 -9.24 -10.46 -12.49
N ILE A 259 -9.49 -9.72 -13.57
CA ILE A 259 -10.81 -9.64 -14.22
C ILE A 259 -10.92 -10.55 -15.44
N LYS A 260 -9.78 -11.00 -15.99
CA LYS A 260 -9.73 -11.90 -17.14
C LYS A 260 -8.46 -12.74 -17.15
N ASP A 261 -8.62 -14.03 -17.45
CA ASP A 261 -7.52 -14.94 -17.81
C ASP A 261 -7.31 -14.87 -19.33
N LEU A 262 -6.09 -14.54 -19.76
CA LEU A 262 -5.72 -14.41 -21.17
C LEU A 262 -4.97 -15.65 -21.70
N GLY A 263 -4.72 -16.66 -20.86
CA GLY A 263 -3.86 -17.79 -21.15
C GLY A 263 -2.37 -17.50 -20.88
N ASP A 264 -1.53 -18.53 -20.95
CA ASP A 264 -0.08 -18.43 -20.79
C ASP A 264 0.39 -17.66 -19.53
N HIS A 265 -0.34 -17.83 -18.42
CA HIS A 265 -0.13 -17.12 -17.16
C HIS A 265 -0.34 -15.59 -17.22
N GLN A 266 -0.97 -15.07 -18.27
CA GLN A 266 -1.31 -13.66 -18.40
C GLN A 266 -2.71 -13.35 -17.90
N TYR A 267 -2.78 -12.30 -17.10
CA TYR A 267 -4.04 -11.83 -16.52
C TYR A 267 -4.21 -10.34 -16.74
N GLU A 268 -5.46 -9.95 -16.96
CA GLU A 268 -5.89 -8.56 -16.93
C GLU A 268 -6.24 -8.19 -15.48
N LEU A 269 -5.54 -7.21 -14.93
CA LEU A 269 -5.57 -6.82 -13.52
C LEU A 269 -6.14 -5.41 -13.34
N VAL A 270 -6.89 -5.23 -12.25
CA VAL A 270 -7.44 -3.93 -11.81
C VAL A 270 -7.32 -3.78 -10.29
N ILE A 271 -7.47 -2.56 -9.80
CA ILE A 271 -7.69 -2.31 -8.36
C ILE A 271 -9.08 -2.88 -8.01
N PRO A 272 -9.19 -3.72 -6.96
CA PRO A 272 -10.40 -4.49 -6.69
C PRO A 272 -11.60 -3.62 -6.29
N ASN A 273 -11.37 -2.60 -5.45
CA ASN A 273 -12.41 -1.75 -4.88
C ASN A 273 -11.87 -0.42 -4.35
N LYS A 274 -12.79 0.40 -3.84
CA LYS A 274 -12.48 1.72 -3.30
C LYS A 274 -11.67 1.68 -2.01
N GLU A 275 -11.79 0.64 -1.19
CA GLU A 275 -10.96 0.47 0.01
C GLU A 275 -9.47 0.38 -0.35
N VAL A 276 -9.13 -0.46 -1.32
CA VAL A 276 -7.74 -0.62 -1.80
C VAL A 276 -7.27 0.61 -2.56
N TYR A 277 -8.14 1.23 -3.35
CA TYR A 277 -7.85 2.50 -4.03
C TYR A 277 -7.43 3.59 -3.04
N GLU A 278 -8.15 3.76 -1.92
CA GLU A 278 -7.81 4.76 -0.91
C GLU A 278 -6.47 4.44 -0.20
N ILE A 279 -6.12 3.16 -0.02
CA ILE A 279 -4.81 2.75 0.52
C ILE A 279 -3.69 3.19 -0.42
N TYR A 280 -3.83 2.90 -1.72
CA TYR A 280 -2.88 3.36 -2.72
C TYR A 280 -2.78 4.87 -2.71
N LYS A 281 -3.91 5.58 -2.79
CA LYS A 281 -3.96 7.04 -2.80
C LYS A 281 -3.24 7.65 -1.60
N GLN A 282 -3.56 7.22 -0.39
CA GLN A 282 -2.92 7.73 0.83
C GLN A 282 -1.41 7.47 0.83
N SER A 283 -1.00 6.25 0.45
CA SER A 283 0.41 5.88 0.45
C SER A 283 1.21 6.64 -0.61
N PHE A 284 0.63 6.83 -1.80
CA PHE A 284 1.20 7.66 -2.85
C PHE A 284 1.30 9.14 -2.45
N MET A 285 0.27 9.67 -1.77
CA MET A 285 0.29 11.04 -1.23
C MET A 285 1.40 11.20 -0.17
N SER A 286 1.60 10.22 0.70
CA SER A 286 2.70 10.23 1.68
C SER A 286 4.06 10.24 0.98
N TYR A 287 4.30 9.33 0.04
CA TYR A 287 5.55 9.29 -0.72
C TYR A 287 5.83 10.60 -1.45
N PHE A 288 4.80 11.18 -2.07
CA PHE A 288 4.93 12.46 -2.74
C PHE A 288 5.29 13.57 -1.76
N THR A 289 4.64 13.61 -0.60
CA THR A 289 4.92 14.61 0.45
C THR A 289 6.36 14.47 0.94
N ASP A 290 6.85 13.25 1.15
CA ASP A 290 8.23 12.99 1.58
C ASP A 290 9.25 13.39 0.50
N TYR A 291 8.99 13.00 -0.75
CA TYR A 291 9.86 13.31 -1.89
C TYR A 291 9.93 14.82 -2.15
N ALA A 292 8.78 15.46 -2.26
CA ALA A 292 8.64 16.90 -2.41
C ALA A 292 9.26 17.65 -1.22
N GLY A 293 9.02 17.19 0.01
CA GLY A 293 9.59 17.75 1.23
C GLY A 293 11.12 17.67 1.25
N SER A 294 11.72 16.58 0.77
CA SER A 294 13.18 16.44 0.69
C SER A 294 13.85 17.44 -0.26
N ARG A 295 13.13 17.88 -1.31
CA ARG A 295 13.61 18.83 -2.32
C ARG A 295 13.11 20.26 -2.12
N LYS A 296 12.14 20.46 -1.24
CA LYS A 296 11.52 21.75 -0.94
C LYS A 296 12.56 22.81 -0.56
N ASN A 297 13.45 22.47 0.36
CA ASN A 297 14.47 23.41 0.83
C ASN A 297 15.42 23.79 -0.31
N GLU A 298 15.81 22.83 -1.15
CA GLU A 298 16.64 23.08 -2.33
C GLU A 298 15.91 23.99 -3.33
N LEU A 299 14.64 23.69 -3.65
CA LEU A 299 13.82 24.52 -4.53
C LEU A 299 13.68 25.96 -4.00
N TYR A 300 13.41 26.14 -2.71
CA TYR A 300 13.30 27.46 -2.09
C TYR A 300 14.63 28.22 -2.19
N GLN A 301 15.77 27.58 -1.91
CA GLN A 301 17.07 28.23 -2.03
C GLN A 301 17.35 28.68 -3.47
N GLU A 302 17.02 27.87 -4.47
CA GLU A 302 17.22 28.28 -5.87
C GLU A 302 16.25 29.39 -6.31
N LEU A 303 15.03 29.43 -5.76
CA LEU A 303 14.10 30.56 -5.91
C LEU A 303 14.67 31.85 -5.29
N VAL A 304 15.28 31.77 -4.10
CA VAL A 304 15.95 32.90 -3.44
C VAL A 304 17.17 33.39 -4.25
N ASN A 305 17.96 32.46 -4.79
CA ASN A 305 19.17 32.77 -5.56
C ASN A 305 18.91 33.36 -6.95
N GLY A 306 17.69 33.25 -7.47
CA GLY A 306 17.39 33.73 -8.82
C GLY A 306 17.80 32.76 -9.94
N ASP A 307 18.08 31.49 -9.64
CA ASP A 307 18.56 30.52 -10.64
C ASP A 307 17.38 29.80 -11.31
N ALA A 308 16.75 30.49 -12.26
CA ALA A 308 15.59 29.95 -13.00
C ALA A 308 15.88 28.59 -13.66
N ARG A 309 17.12 28.32 -14.08
CA ARG A 309 17.48 27.06 -14.71
C ARG A 309 17.40 25.90 -13.72
N LYS A 310 17.94 26.06 -12.51
CA LYS A 310 17.82 25.02 -11.48
C LYS A 310 16.40 24.87 -10.97
N VAL A 311 15.66 25.98 -10.82
CA VAL A 311 14.23 25.93 -10.47
C VAL A 311 13.45 25.11 -11.51
N ASN A 312 13.70 25.31 -12.82
CA ASN A 312 13.12 24.47 -13.87
C ASN A 312 13.45 22.98 -13.69
N LEU A 313 14.71 22.63 -13.42
CA LEU A 313 15.13 21.24 -13.25
C LEU A 313 14.48 20.58 -12.03
N LEU A 314 14.45 21.28 -10.89
CA LEU A 314 13.89 20.77 -9.64
C LEU A 314 12.38 20.63 -9.72
N LEU A 315 11.68 21.66 -10.20
CA LEU A 315 10.22 21.65 -10.27
C LEU A 315 9.72 20.62 -11.29
N ASN A 316 10.38 20.46 -12.43
CA ASN A 316 10.05 19.39 -13.38
C ASN A 316 10.35 17.99 -12.81
N ASP A 317 11.44 17.79 -12.07
CA ASP A 317 11.71 16.50 -11.43
C ASP A 317 10.64 16.15 -10.38
N ILE A 318 10.20 17.13 -9.57
CA ILE A 318 9.11 16.97 -8.61
C ILE A 318 7.80 16.62 -9.32
N LEU A 319 7.45 17.33 -10.41
CA LEU A 319 6.24 17.08 -11.20
C LEU A 319 6.25 15.73 -11.92
N ILE A 320 7.39 15.31 -12.47
CA ILE A 320 7.51 14.02 -13.16
C ILE A 320 7.32 12.85 -12.18
N ARG A 321 7.73 13.05 -10.92
CA ARG A 321 7.66 12.03 -9.87
C ARG A 321 6.39 12.13 -9.03
N SER A 322 5.60 13.18 -9.22
CA SER A 322 4.24 13.24 -8.71
C SER A 322 3.35 12.33 -9.55
N ILE A 323 2.38 11.70 -8.90
CA ILE A 323 1.31 10.98 -9.60
C ILE A 323 0.25 12.01 -9.98
N SER A 324 -0.22 11.93 -11.22
CA SER A 324 -1.24 12.82 -11.73
C SER A 324 -2.57 12.53 -11.03
N TYR A 325 -2.90 13.29 -10.00
CA TYR A 325 -4.25 13.26 -9.44
C TYR A 325 -5.18 14.11 -10.32
N PHE A 326 -6.24 13.47 -10.82
CA PHE A 326 -7.25 14.07 -11.70
C PHE A 326 -7.92 15.30 -11.07
N ASP A 327 -7.55 16.49 -11.53
CA ASP A 327 -8.36 17.34 -12.40
C ASP A 327 -7.51 18.60 -12.67
N ASN A 328 -6.93 18.68 -13.87
CA ASN A 328 -5.99 19.74 -14.26
C ASN A 328 -6.70 21.08 -14.45
N HIS A 329 -6.96 21.74 -13.33
CA HIS A 329 -7.30 23.16 -13.27
C HIS A 329 -6.11 23.93 -12.71
N GLU A 330 -5.99 25.21 -13.08
CA GLU A 330 -4.96 26.12 -12.55
C GLU A 330 -4.93 26.13 -11.01
N SER A 331 -6.11 26.00 -10.38
CA SER A 331 -6.27 25.84 -8.92
C SER A 331 -5.49 24.66 -8.34
N PHE A 332 -5.27 23.58 -9.11
CA PHE A 332 -4.44 22.46 -8.70
C PHE A 332 -2.97 22.86 -8.62
N TYR A 333 -2.40 23.48 -9.66
CA TYR A 333 -0.99 23.87 -9.68
C TYR A 333 -0.69 24.95 -8.65
N HIS A 334 -1.62 25.88 -8.45
CA HIS A 334 -1.58 26.84 -7.36
C HIS A 334 -1.54 26.13 -6.00
N GLY A 335 -2.49 25.21 -5.74
CA GLY A 335 -2.53 24.42 -4.51
C GLY A 335 -1.29 23.54 -4.31
N PHE A 336 -0.74 23.01 -5.39
CA PHE A 336 0.51 22.24 -5.41
C PHE A 336 1.69 23.10 -4.96
N LEU A 337 1.85 24.31 -5.49
CA LEU A 337 2.92 25.22 -5.08
C LEU A 337 2.77 25.66 -3.61
N VAL A 338 1.54 25.97 -3.17
CA VAL A 338 1.25 26.26 -1.75
C VAL A 338 1.64 25.09 -0.86
N GLY A 339 1.23 23.87 -1.23
CA GLY A 339 1.55 22.65 -0.50
C GLY A 339 3.05 22.36 -0.47
N LEU A 340 3.74 22.53 -1.59
CA LEU A 340 5.18 22.35 -1.71
C LEU A 340 5.95 23.33 -0.82
N LEU A 341 5.46 24.56 -0.68
CA LEU A 341 6.09 25.64 0.09
C LEU A 341 5.53 25.79 1.52
N ASN A 342 4.74 24.81 2.02
CA ASN A 342 3.96 24.88 3.28
C ASN A 342 4.73 25.01 4.61
N GLY A 343 6.00 25.42 4.59
CA GLY A 343 6.85 25.66 5.78
C GLY A 343 7.53 27.02 5.72
N TYR A 344 7.20 27.81 4.70
CA TYR A 344 7.52 29.23 4.59
C TYR A 344 6.23 30.03 4.78
N GLU A 345 6.36 31.32 5.05
CA GLU A 345 5.20 32.21 5.11
C GLU A 345 4.71 32.49 3.67
N VAL A 346 3.75 31.69 3.21
CA VAL A 346 3.14 31.80 1.87
C VAL A 346 1.86 32.62 1.95
N ILE A 347 1.80 33.70 1.19
CA ILE A 347 0.62 34.54 0.97
C ILE A 347 0.10 34.24 -0.42
N SER A 348 -1.11 33.70 -0.54
CA SER A 348 -1.76 33.47 -1.83
C SER A 348 -2.78 34.56 -2.14
N ASN A 349 -2.96 34.87 -3.42
CA ASN A 349 -4.22 35.38 -3.93
C ASN A 349 -4.58 36.75 -3.31
N ARG A 350 -3.63 37.69 -3.26
CA ARG A 350 -3.78 38.98 -2.56
C ARG A 350 -3.58 40.16 -3.50
N GLU A 351 -4.34 41.24 -3.28
CA GLU A 351 -4.21 42.48 -4.05
C GLU A 351 -2.84 43.13 -3.82
N ALA A 352 -2.23 43.55 -4.94
CA ALA A 352 -0.93 44.20 -5.02
C ALA A 352 -0.78 45.03 -6.28
N GLY A 353 -0.10 46.19 -6.19
CA GLY A 353 0.05 47.11 -7.32
C GLY A 353 -1.31 47.41 -7.97
N ASP A 354 -1.42 47.15 -9.28
CA ASP A 354 -2.65 47.32 -10.07
C ASP A 354 -3.41 46.00 -10.34
N GLY A 355 -3.24 44.97 -9.50
CA GLY A 355 -3.90 43.67 -9.66
C GLY A 355 -3.81 42.74 -8.44
N ARG A 356 -3.75 41.43 -8.69
CA ARG A 356 -3.69 40.38 -7.67
C ARG A 356 -2.65 39.36 -8.11
N PHE A 357 -1.60 39.14 -7.32
CA PHE A 357 -0.64 38.08 -7.58
C PHE A 357 -1.17 36.73 -7.08
N ASP A 358 -0.73 35.64 -7.70
CA ASP A 358 -1.04 34.29 -7.27
C ASP A 358 -0.37 33.94 -5.94
N LEU A 359 0.96 34.01 -5.87
CA LEU A 359 1.71 33.54 -4.70
C LEU A 359 2.85 34.47 -4.34
N CYS A 360 3.06 34.66 -3.04
CA CYS A 360 4.19 35.38 -2.47
C CYS A 360 4.76 34.60 -1.28
N VAL A 361 6.07 34.38 -1.26
CA VAL A 361 6.77 33.76 -0.13
C VAL A 361 7.56 34.85 0.60
N MET A 362 7.24 35.04 1.87
CA MET A 362 7.88 36.04 2.72
C MET A 362 9.15 35.46 3.39
N PRO A 363 10.26 36.20 3.42
CA PRO A 363 11.43 35.78 4.16
C PRO A 363 11.25 36.03 5.67
N GLU A 364 11.93 35.23 6.50
CA GLU A 364 11.87 35.37 7.96
C GLU A 364 12.51 36.67 8.49
N THR A 365 13.44 37.26 7.72
CA THR A 365 14.18 38.46 8.14
C THR A 365 14.17 39.52 7.04
N ILE A 366 14.34 40.77 7.46
CA ILE A 366 14.45 41.93 6.54
C ILE A 366 15.63 41.83 5.56
N LEU A 367 16.62 40.97 5.83
CA LEU A 367 17.76 40.75 4.93
C LEU A 367 17.46 39.68 3.87
N GLY A 368 16.33 38.99 3.95
CA GLY A 368 15.95 37.94 3.02
C GLY A 368 15.30 38.44 1.74
N THR A 369 14.95 37.49 0.88
CA THR A 369 14.36 37.74 -0.44
C THR A 369 12.86 37.43 -0.42
N VAL A 370 12.04 38.40 -0.82
CA VAL A 370 10.63 38.18 -1.15
C VAL A 370 10.54 37.47 -2.51
N ILE A 371 9.77 36.39 -2.60
CA ILE A 371 9.57 35.66 -3.85
C ILE A 371 8.13 35.84 -4.30
N LEU A 372 7.90 36.47 -5.45
CA LEU A 372 6.61 36.54 -6.12
C LEU A 372 6.53 35.50 -7.23
N ILE A 373 5.39 34.82 -7.33
CA ILE A 373 5.12 33.81 -8.34
C ILE A 373 3.76 34.12 -8.96
N GLU A 374 3.73 34.20 -10.28
CA GLU A 374 2.51 34.09 -11.09
C GLU A 374 2.53 32.76 -11.83
N CYS A 375 1.39 32.10 -11.92
CA CYS A 375 1.32 30.82 -12.58
C CYS A 375 0.04 30.59 -13.36
N LYS A 376 0.14 29.82 -14.45
CA LYS A 376 -1.04 29.41 -15.22
C LYS A 376 -0.99 27.96 -15.66
N HIS A 377 -2.15 27.46 -16.06
CA HIS A 377 -2.25 26.20 -16.78
C HIS A 377 -2.27 26.45 -18.30
N SER A 378 -1.21 26.06 -19.00
CA SER A 378 -1.14 26.11 -20.46
C SER A 378 -2.18 25.18 -21.08
N ILE A 379 -2.74 25.58 -22.23
CA ILE A 379 -3.69 24.75 -22.99
C ILE A 379 -2.94 23.62 -23.75
N ARG A 380 -1.69 23.87 -24.14
CA ARG A 380 -0.83 22.93 -24.88
C ARG A 380 0.62 23.02 -24.42
N GLN A 381 1.37 21.93 -24.59
CA GLN A 381 2.77 21.85 -24.20
C GLN A 381 3.67 22.87 -24.92
N ASP A 382 3.38 23.19 -26.18
CA ASP A 382 4.14 24.17 -26.98
C ASP A 382 3.92 25.63 -26.55
N CYS A 383 2.89 25.90 -25.74
CA CYS A 383 2.62 27.22 -25.18
C CYS A 383 3.38 27.49 -23.86
N LEU A 384 3.98 26.48 -23.22
CA LEU A 384 4.58 26.59 -21.88
C LEU A 384 5.55 27.77 -21.73
N ILE A 385 6.42 27.98 -22.72
CA ILE A 385 7.44 29.02 -22.68
C ILE A 385 6.79 30.40 -22.81
N GLU A 386 5.98 30.60 -23.85
CA GLU A 386 5.30 31.87 -24.13
C GLU A 386 4.38 32.28 -22.96
N ASP A 387 3.69 31.31 -22.38
CA ASP A 387 2.80 31.50 -21.23
C ASP A 387 3.59 31.91 -19.98
N ALA A 388 4.69 31.23 -19.65
CA ALA A 388 5.52 31.56 -18.50
C ALA A 388 6.18 32.95 -18.63
N GLU A 389 6.61 33.31 -19.85
CA GLU A 389 7.13 34.65 -20.12
C GLU A 389 6.06 35.73 -19.96
N ALA A 390 4.82 35.47 -20.39
CA ALA A 390 3.72 36.40 -20.21
C ALA A 390 3.40 36.64 -18.73
N ASP A 391 3.49 35.60 -17.88
CA ASP A 391 3.29 35.74 -16.44
C ASP A 391 4.44 36.49 -15.76
N ALA A 392 5.68 36.24 -16.17
CA ALA A 392 6.82 37.02 -15.69
C ALA A 392 6.68 38.51 -16.07
N ARG A 393 6.21 38.80 -17.30
CA ARG A 393 5.90 40.18 -17.72
C ARG A 393 4.78 40.78 -16.87
N GLN A 394 3.72 40.02 -16.56
CA GLN A 394 2.61 40.49 -15.72
C GLN A 394 3.08 40.98 -14.34
N ILE A 395 4.02 40.28 -13.69
CA ILE A 395 4.59 40.73 -12.40
C ILE A 395 5.23 42.12 -12.51
N THR A 396 5.92 42.36 -13.62
CA THR A 396 6.63 43.61 -13.91
C THR A 396 5.64 44.72 -14.28
N ASP A 397 4.74 44.46 -15.22
CA ASP A 397 3.76 45.43 -15.75
C ASP A 397 2.78 45.92 -14.68
N ARG A 398 2.48 45.07 -13.70
CA ARG A 398 1.57 45.41 -12.57
C ARG A 398 2.30 45.95 -11.35
N ASN A 399 3.62 46.13 -11.43
CA ASN A 399 4.47 46.64 -10.35
C ASN A 399 4.33 45.87 -9.03
N TYR A 400 4.12 44.55 -9.07
CA TYR A 400 3.91 43.76 -7.85
C TYR A 400 5.14 43.78 -6.95
N LEU A 401 6.35 43.80 -7.52
CA LEU A 401 7.60 43.89 -6.74
C LEU A 401 7.77 45.25 -6.02
N GLU A 402 7.07 46.30 -6.44
CA GLU A 402 7.19 47.65 -5.85
C GLU A 402 6.23 47.91 -4.68
N GLU A 403 5.43 46.92 -4.27
CA GLU A 403 4.52 47.09 -3.14
C GLU A 403 5.23 47.64 -1.91
N LYS A 404 4.60 48.63 -1.25
CA LYS A 404 5.17 49.27 -0.04
C LYS A 404 5.59 48.27 1.03
N ARG A 405 4.87 47.15 1.15
CA ARG A 405 5.15 46.11 2.15
C ARG A 405 6.43 45.33 1.86
N PHE A 406 6.85 45.24 0.58
CA PHE A 406 8.08 44.54 0.20
C PHE A 406 9.32 45.43 0.37
N LYS A 407 9.15 46.76 0.45
CA LYS A 407 10.25 47.73 0.63
C LYS A 407 10.99 47.62 1.96
N ILE A 408 10.46 46.88 2.93
CA ILE A 408 11.16 46.63 4.20
C ILE A 408 12.21 45.51 4.08
N TYR A 409 12.19 44.75 2.98
CA TYR A 409 13.10 43.64 2.73
C TYR A 409 14.22 44.03 1.76
N ALA A 410 15.38 43.38 1.89
CA ALA A 410 16.58 43.70 1.13
C ALA A 410 16.46 43.33 -0.36
N HIS A 411 15.74 42.25 -0.67
CA HIS A 411 15.61 41.72 -2.02
C HIS A 411 14.18 41.28 -2.32
N ALA A 412 13.80 41.37 -3.60
CA ALA A 412 12.58 40.79 -4.12
C ALA A 412 12.85 40.21 -5.51
N VAL A 413 12.23 39.07 -5.82
CA VAL A 413 12.37 38.38 -7.12
C VAL A 413 11.01 37.86 -7.58
N GLY A 414 10.72 37.97 -8.87
CA GLY A 414 9.51 37.45 -9.48
C GLY A 414 9.78 36.23 -10.38
N TYR A 415 8.80 35.33 -10.47
CA TYR A 415 8.80 34.20 -11.39
C TYR A 415 7.44 34.02 -12.06
N GLY A 416 7.44 33.90 -13.39
CA GLY A 416 6.31 33.37 -14.15
C GLY A 416 6.46 31.87 -14.35
N ILE A 417 5.42 31.09 -14.05
CA ILE A 417 5.43 29.63 -14.15
C ILE A 417 4.24 29.13 -14.93
N SER A 418 4.47 28.49 -16.07
CA SER A 418 3.40 27.79 -16.78
C SER A 418 3.48 26.27 -16.55
N PHE A 419 2.34 25.63 -16.40
CA PHE A 419 2.20 24.19 -16.21
C PHE A 419 1.38 23.52 -17.32
N TYR A 420 1.79 22.32 -17.72
CA TYR A 420 1.04 21.44 -18.59
C TYR A 420 1.31 19.98 -18.22
N LYS A 421 0.29 19.30 -17.67
CA LYS A 421 0.43 17.93 -17.14
C LYS A 421 1.59 17.86 -16.13
N LYS A 422 2.62 17.06 -16.41
CA LYS A 422 3.79 16.86 -15.52
C LYS A 422 5.01 17.68 -15.93
N GLN A 423 4.79 18.76 -16.67
CA GLN A 423 5.85 19.64 -17.12
C GLN A 423 5.53 21.08 -16.74
N CYS A 424 6.57 21.84 -16.47
CA CYS A 424 6.47 23.27 -16.29
C CYS A 424 7.61 24.00 -16.97
N TYR A 425 7.42 25.29 -17.21
CA TYR A 425 8.49 26.20 -17.57
C TYR A 425 8.49 27.40 -16.64
N VAL A 426 9.67 27.76 -16.14
CA VAL A 426 9.86 28.84 -15.17
C VAL A 426 10.72 29.93 -15.78
N VAL A 427 10.22 31.17 -15.74
CA VAL A 427 10.93 32.37 -16.19
C VAL A 427 11.07 33.32 -15.00
N LYS A 428 12.28 33.80 -14.75
CA LYS A 428 12.52 34.84 -13.76
C LYS A 428 12.24 36.21 -14.39
N THR A 429 11.66 37.13 -13.62
CA THR A 429 11.48 38.53 -14.03
C THR A 429 12.81 39.24 -14.21
N GLU A 430 12.90 40.14 -15.19
CA GLU A 430 14.10 40.97 -15.43
C GLU A 430 14.23 42.13 -14.45
#